data_AF-A0A9D0YQA9-F1
#
_entry.id   AF-A0A9D0YQA9-F1
#
_cell.length_a   1.000
_cell.length_b   1.000
_cell.length_c   1.000
_cell.angle_alpha   90.00
_cell.angle_beta   90.00
_cell.angle_gamma   90.00
#
_symmetry.space_group_name_H-M   'P 1'
#
loop_
_entity.id
_entity.type
_entity.pdbx_description
1 polymer ?
#
loop_
_entity_poly.entity_id
_entity_poly.type
_entity_poly.pdbx_seq_one_letter_code
_entity_poly.pdbx_strand_id
1 'polypeptide(L)'
;MMNVNHIKSGRCPACGSRLEVVRLACPECRAEFPVESAMSVYDYLSEEQAAFLKSFLTSRGSLKEVQAEWGISYPTAKRKLDELLQALGYAEEEQEVPVMPTVTLKQINTDSTRASDIIRNQLIACGGIAMVHSIQGKPYKIKLSGDGTSFYCDKLPLSPPYQLRVFDIIVDLLIQQGGRAKKGNGRNYRLGEGECTEDTVVGTIGKNYAHKNVGDSVFDPVFIMAAVLEWAGIAHNERGYVSLTADYRMKLGK
;
A
#
# COMPACT_ATOMS: atom_id res chain seq x y z
N MET A 1 37.80 -24.94 23.05
CA MET A 1 36.62 -24.69 23.90
C MET A 1 35.93 -23.45 23.38
N MET A 2 34.76 -23.57 22.75
CA MET A 2 34.01 -22.40 22.28
C MET A 2 33.23 -21.81 23.46
N ASN A 3 33.46 -20.53 23.74
CA ASN A 3 32.74 -19.77 24.76
C ASN A 3 31.26 -19.64 24.35
N VAL A 4 30.36 -20.30 25.08
CA VAL A 4 28.92 -20.42 24.74
C VAL A 4 28.10 -19.17 25.13
N ASN A 5 28.74 -18.15 25.71
CA ASN A 5 28.04 -17.00 26.33
C ASN A 5 27.36 -16.02 25.36
N HIS A 6 27.37 -16.23 24.04
CA HIS A 6 26.73 -15.32 23.08
C HIS A 6 26.08 -16.01 21.88
N ILE A 7 25.33 -17.10 22.06
CA ILE A 7 24.40 -17.56 21.02
C ILE A 7 23.20 -16.60 20.98
N LYS A 8 23.29 -15.55 20.15
CA LYS A 8 22.27 -14.48 20.08
C LYS A 8 21.23 -14.63 18.97
N SER A 9 21.33 -15.64 18.10
CA SER A 9 20.54 -15.71 16.87
C SER A 9 19.63 -16.93 16.75
N GLY A 10 19.43 -17.67 17.85
CA GLY A 10 18.62 -18.89 17.87
C GLY A 10 19.13 -20.02 16.94
N ARG A 11 20.30 -19.85 16.34
CA ARG A 11 20.88 -20.75 15.32
C ARG A 11 22.14 -21.44 15.82
N CYS A 12 22.31 -22.68 15.37
CA CYS A 12 23.48 -23.49 15.66
C CYS A 12 24.72 -22.87 14.98
N PRO A 13 25.78 -22.53 15.73
CA PRO A 13 26.99 -21.95 15.14
C PRO A 13 27.76 -22.93 14.24
N ALA A 14 27.47 -24.24 14.33
CA ALA A 14 28.13 -25.26 13.51
C ALA A 14 27.44 -25.49 12.15
N CYS A 15 26.10 -25.51 12.12
CA CYS A 15 25.35 -25.87 10.90
C CYS A 15 24.29 -24.84 10.46
N GLY A 16 24.04 -23.80 11.27
CA GLY A 16 23.04 -22.78 10.98
C GLY A 16 21.58 -23.20 11.19
N SER A 17 21.32 -24.46 11.58
CA SER A 17 19.98 -24.95 11.93
C SER A 17 19.40 -24.24 13.15
N ARG A 18 18.08 -24.22 13.29
CA ARG A 18 17.41 -23.68 14.48
C ARG A 18 17.72 -24.53 15.70
N LEU A 19 18.02 -23.88 16.82
CA LEU A 19 18.23 -24.54 18.10
C LEU A 19 16.89 -24.62 18.85
N GLU A 20 16.76 -25.64 19.70
CA GLU A 20 15.59 -25.87 20.55
C GLU A 20 15.94 -25.68 22.02
N VAL A 21 14.96 -25.22 22.81
CA VAL A 21 15.10 -25.12 24.26
C VAL A 21 14.77 -26.50 24.83
N VAL A 22 15.80 -27.18 25.34
CA VAL A 22 15.67 -28.54 25.90
C VAL A 22 15.60 -28.57 27.43
N ARG A 23 16.08 -27.51 28.11
CA ARG A 23 16.14 -27.40 29.57
C ARG A 23 15.98 -25.95 30.03
N LEU A 24 15.22 -25.75 31.10
CA LEU A 24 15.15 -24.50 31.85
C LEU A 24 15.81 -24.69 33.22
N ALA A 25 16.52 -23.66 33.71
CA ALA A 25 17.13 -23.68 35.03
C ALA A 25 16.65 -22.47 35.84
N CYS A 26 16.19 -22.71 37.06
CA CYS A 26 15.86 -21.63 37.99
C CYS A 26 17.15 -21.08 38.63
N PRO A 27 17.46 -19.78 38.50
CA PRO A 27 18.68 -19.23 39.09
C PRO A 27 18.67 -19.19 40.63
N GLU A 28 17.49 -19.20 41.26
CA GLU A 28 17.35 -19.11 42.72
C GLU A 28 17.53 -20.47 43.41
N CYS A 29 16.80 -21.48 42.98
CA CYS A 29 16.83 -22.81 43.62
C CYS A 29 17.66 -23.84 42.85
N ARG A 30 18.18 -23.49 41.67
CA ARG A 30 18.96 -24.36 40.77
C ARG A 30 18.23 -25.61 40.30
N ALA A 31 16.91 -25.68 40.49
CA ALA A 31 16.10 -26.74 39.91
C ALA A 31 16.14 -26.63 38.38
N GLU A 32 16.26 -27.77 37.73
CA GLU A 32 16.30 -27.88 36.28
C GLU A 32 15.10 -28.67 35.79
N PHE A 33 14.49 -28.18 34.72
CA PHE A 33 13.26 -28.73 34.17
C PHE A 33 13.51 -29.06 32.70
N PRO A 34 13.41 -30.33 32.28
CA PRO A 34 13.42 -30.67 30.87
C PRO A 34 12.19 -30.04 30.20
N VAL A 35 12.37 -29.49 29.01
CA VAL A 35 11.31 -28.90 28.20
C VAL A 35 11.54 -29.27 26.74
N GLU A 36 10.48 -29.41 25.96
CA GLU A 36 10.56 -29.58 24.52
C GLU A 36 9.84 -28.39 23.88
N SER A 37 10.56 -27.28 23.72
CA SER A 37 10.01 -26.06 23.15
C SER A 37 10.93 -25.48 22.09
N ALA A 38 10.33 -25.07 20.98
CA ALA A 38 11.03 -24.20 20.04
C ALA A 38 11.39 -22.87 20.71
N MET A 39 12.51 -22.26 20.28
CA MET A 39 12.80 -20.88 20.63
C MET A 39 11.74 -19.93 20.07
N SER A 40 11.55 -18.81 20.75
CA SER A 40 10.59 -17.78 20.36
C SER A 40 11.03 -17.08 19.07
N VAL A 41 10.08 -16.52 18.33
CA VAL A 41 10.37 -15.72 17.12
C VAL A 41 11.32 -14.55 17.40
N TYR A 42 11.29 -14.01 18.62
CA TYR A 42 12.17 -12.92 19.06
C TYR A 42 13.63 -13.35 19.21
N ASP A 43 13.90 -14.63 19.49
CA ASP A 43 15.26 -15.16 19.68
C ASP A 43 16.05 -15.26 18.36
N TYR A 44 15.36 -15.08 17.22
CA TYR A 44 15.94 -15.10 15.89
C TYR A 44 16.18 -13.71 15.29
N LEU A 45 15.79 -12.64 16.00
CA LEU A 45 16.02 -11.28 15.52
C LEU A 45 17.53 -10.98 15.45
N SER A 46 17.94 -10.26 14.41
CA SER A 46 19.28 -9.68 14.37
C SER A 46 19.46 -8.63 15.48
N GLU A 47 20.71 -8.32 15.85
CA GLU A 47 20.97 -7.28 16.85
C GLU A 47 20.35 -5.92 16.46
N GLU A 48 20.38 -5.60 15.16
CA GLU A 48 19.78 -4.39 14.62
C GLU A 48 18.25 -4.42 14.73
N GLN A 49 17.60 -5.55 14.42
CA GLN A 49 16.16 -5.73 14.53
C GLN A 49 15.68 -5.64 15.98
N ALA A 50 16.41 -6.28 16.91
CA ALA A 50 16.12 -6.22 18.33
C ALA A 50 16.29 -4.79 18.89
N ALA A 51 17.34 -4.08 18.47
CA ALA A 51 17.53 -2.67 18.83
C ALA A 51 16.40 -1.79 18.28
N PHE A 52 15.99 -2.00 17.04
CA PHE A 52 14.88 -1.26 16.42
C PHE A 52 13.56 -1.52 17.14
N LEU A 53 13.23 -2.78 17.43
CA LEU A 53 12.04 -3.17 18.19
C LEU A 53 12.02 -2.47 19.55
N LYS A 54 13.15 -2.48 20.27
CA LYS A 54 13.26 -1.81 21.56
C LYS A 54 12.97 -0.32 21.46
N SER A 55 13.63 0.39 20.54
CA SER A 55 13.44 1.83 20.32
C SER A 55 11.98 2.14 19.94
N PHE A 56 11.39 1.36 19.04
CA PHE A 56 9.99 1.52 18.64
C PHE A 56 9.01 1.35 19.82
N LEU A 57 9.22 0.34 20.67
CA LEU A 57 8.39 0.13 21.86
C LEU A 57 8.59 1.23 22.90
N THR A 58 9.83 1.70 23.13
CA THR A 58 10.09 2.82 24.05
C THR A 58 9.49 4.14 23.55
N SER A 59 9.40 4.34 22.24
CA SER A 59 8.68 5.43 21.59
C SER A 59 7.16 5.22 21.50
N ARG A 60 6.61 4.23 22.22
CA ARG A 60 5.16 3.91 22.23
C ARG A 60 4.58 3.68 20.82
N GLY A 61 5.39 3.17 19.89
CA GLY A 61 5.00 2.93 18.50
C GLY A 61 5.12 4.15 17.56
N SER A 62 5.74 5.24 18.00
CA SER A 62 5.92 6.46 17.19
C SER A 62 7.12 6.35 16.23
N LEU A 63 6.86 6.07 14.95
CA LEU A 63 7.92 6.05 13.92
C LEU A 63 8.65 7.39 13.75
N LYS A 64 8.00 8.52 14.09
CA LYS A 64 8.62 9.84 14.03
C LYS A 64 9.70 10.00 15.10
N GLU A 65 9.44 9.51 16.30
CA GLU A 65 10.41 9.52 17.40
C GLU A 65 11.58 8.58 17.11
N VAL A 66 11.31 7.38 16.60
CA VAL A 66 12.36 6.44 16.17
C VAL A 66 13.23 7.06 15.07
N GLN A 67 12.63 7.78 14.11
CA GLN A 67 13.39 8.50 13.09
C GLN A 67 14.35 9.52 13.72
N ALA A 68 13.89 10.28 14.71
CA ALA A 68 14.70 11.29 15.39
C ALA A 68 15.83 10.64 16.22
N GLU A 69 15.53 9.56 16.94
CA GLU A 69 16.50 8.82 17.76
C GLU A 69 17.59 8.17 16.89
N TRP A 70 17.20 7.54 15.78
CA TRP A 70 18.13 6.81 14.90
C TRP A 70 18.79 7.68 13.84
N GLY A 71 18.39 8.95 13.71
CA GLY A 71 18.90 9.85 12.68
C GLY A 71 18.59 9.39 11.25
N ILE A 72 17.48 8.69 11.05
CA ILE A 72 17.08 8.12 9.75
C ILE A 72 15.86 8.82 9.16
N SER A 73 15.66 8.72 7.84
CA SER A 73 14.45 9.25 7.20
C SER A 73 13.21 8.41 7.55
N TYR A 74 12.04 9.03 7.58
CA TYR A 74 10.77 8.33 7.82
C TYR A 74 10.57 7.10 6.89
N PRO A 75 10.87 7.15 5.57
CA PRO A 75 10.82 5.95 4.72
C PRO A 75 11.77 4.84 5.17
N THR A 76 12.94 5.18 5.71
CA THR A 76 13.91 4.20 6.23
C THR A 76 13.42 3.58 7.53
N ALA A 77 12.86 4.38 8.43
CA ALA A 77 12.25 3.87 9.67
C ALA A 77 11.07 2.93 9.36
N LYS A 78 10.24 3.29 8.39
CA LYS A 78 9.15 2.43 7.91
C LYS A 78 9.67 1.10 7.35
N ARG A 79 10.65 1.14 6.43
CA ARG A 79 11.27 -0.08 5.87
C ARG A 79 11.81 -1.00 6.96
N LYS A 80 12.47 -0.45 7.99
CA LYS A 80 12.99 -1.23 9.13
C LYS A 80 11.88 -1.87 9.98
N LEU A 81 10.74 -1.18 10.14
CA LEU A 81 9.57 -1.76 10.78
C LEU A 81 9.01 -2.92 9.95
N ASP A 82 8.91 -2.75 8.63
CA ASP A 82 8.43 -3.80 7.72
C ASP A 82 9.36 -5.03 7.77
N GLU A 83 10.68 -4.84 7.75
CA GLU A 83 11.69 -5.91 7.90
C GLU A 83 11.60 -6.63 9.25
N LEU A 84 11.35 -5.90 10.34
CA LEU A 84 11.15 -6.47 11.67
C LEU A 84 9.86 -7.31 11.74
N LEU A 85 8.75 -6.80 11.18
CA LEU A 85 7.50 -7.52 11.10
C LEU A 85 7.66 -8.82 10.30
N GLN A 86 8.42 -8.78 9.21
CA GLN A 86 8.74 -9.96 8.41
C GLN A 86 9.56 -10.99 9.20
N ALA A 87 10.58 -10.55 9.93
CA ALA A 87 11.39 -11.44 10.75
C ALA A 87 10.58 -12.10 11.89
N LEU A 88 9.58 -11.41 12.42
CA LEU A 88 8.68 -11.93 13.44
C LEU A 88 7.53 -12.81 12.90
N GLY A 89 7.40 -12.92 11.57
CA GLY A 89 6.28 -13.63 10.93
C GLY A 89 4.94 -12.90 11.03
N TYR A 90 4.96 -11.60 11.34
CA TYR A 90 3.76 -10.73 11.39
C TYR A 90 3.59 -9.87 10.15
N ALA A 91 4.63 -9.72 9.34
CA ALA A 91 4.35 -9.41 7.96
C ALA A 91 3.61 -10.65 7.45
N GLU A 92 2.37 -10.44 6.99
CA GLU A 92 1.97 -11.15 5.79
C GLU A 92 3.22 -11.11 4.92
N GLU A 93 3.68 -12.26 4.43
CA GLU A 93 4.60 -12.23 3.31
C GLU A 93 4.10 -11.09 2.40
N GLU A 94 4.95 -10.44 1.64
CA GLU A 94 4.45 -10.18 0.30
C GLU A 94 4.09 -11.58 -0.21
N GLN A 95 2.88 -12.06 0.12
CA GLN A 95 2.06 -12.75 -0.79
C GLN A 95 2.22 -11.79 -1.97
N GLU A 96 3.09 -12.18 -2.91
CA GLU A 96 2.56 -12.64 -4.17
C GLU A 96 1.16 -13.18 -3.88
N VAL A 97 0.19 -12.25 -3.76
CA VAL A 97 -1.23 -12.56 -3.62
C VAL A 97 -1.36 -13.56 -4.73
N PRO A 98 -1.63 -14.84 -4.39
CA PRO A 98 -1.25 -15.97 -5.21
C PRO A 98 -1.55 -15.55 -6.62
N VAL A 99 -0.55 -15.65 -7.50
CA VAL A 99 -0.80 -15.51 -8.93
C VAL A 99 -1.83 -16.59 -9.21
N MET A 100 -3.10 -16.27 -9.00
CA MET A 100 -4.20 -17.14 -9.31
C MET A 100 -4.04 -17.25 -10.81
N PRO A 101 -3.90 -18.47 -11.34
CA PRO A 101 -3.96 -18.65 -12.76
C PRO A 101 -5.21 -17.91 -13.23
N THR A 102 -5.06 -17.11 -14.28
CA THR A 102 -6.10 -16.32 -14.95
C THR A 102 -7.30 -17.21 -15.32
N VAL A 103 -8.16 -17.54 -14.36
CA VAL A 103 -9.38 -18.32 -14.53
C VAL A 103 -10.25 -17.91 -13.33
N THR A 104 -11.06 -16.85 -13.37
CA THR A 104 -12.43 -16.88 -13.93
C THR A 104 -13.03 -15.45 -13.94
N LEU A 105 -12.24 -14.38 -14.05
CA LEU A 105 -12.81 -13.04 -14.25
C LEU A 105 -13.11 -12.87 -15.74
N LYS A 106 -14.35 -13.18 -16.14
CA LYS A 106 -14.82 -12.86 -17.48
C LYS A 106 -14.77 -11.34 -17.67
N GLN A 107 -14.32 -10.90 -18.85
CA GLN A 107 -14.53 -9.52 -19.26
C GLN A 107 -16.03 -9.22 -19.15
N ILE A 108 -16.37 -8.18 -18.39
CA ILE A 108 -17.73 -7.65 -18.36
C ILE A 108 -17.88 -6.78 -19.61
N ASN A 109 -19.07 -6.75 -20.20
CA ASN A 109 -19.49 -5.94 -21.36
C ASN A 109 -18.40 -4.98 -21.90
N THR A 110 -17.72 -5.37 -22.99
CA THR A 110 -16.67 -4.59 -23.65
C THR A 110 -17.17 -3.25 -24.19
N ASP A 111 -18.48 -3.09 -24.35
CA ASP A 111 -19.11 -1.87 -24.83
C ASP A 111 -19.43 -0.88 -23.71
N SER A 112 -19.13 -1.21 -22.44
CA SER A 112 -19.37 -0.30 -21.31
C SER A 112 -18.63 1.02 -21.50
N THR A 113 -19.34 2.11 -21.22
CA THR A 113 -18.82 3.49 -21.16
C THR A 113 -18.35 3.87 -19.76
N ARG A 114 -18.51 2.98 -18.76
CA ARG A 114 -18.08 3.26 -17.39
C ARG A 114 -16.56 3.13 -17.27
N ALA A 115 -15.95 4.10 -16.60
CA ALA A 115 -14.50 4.14 -16.41
C ALA A 115 -14.00 2.93 -15.61
N SER A 116 -14.71 2.56 -14.56
CA SER A 116 -14.42 1.38 -13.75
C SER A 116 -14.39 0.09 -14.58
N ASP A 117 -15.33 -0.06 -15.52
CA ASP A 117 -15.41 -1.25 -16.36
C ASP A 117 -14.28 -1.32 -17.39
N ILE A 118 -13.95 -0.19 -18.00
CA ILE A 118 -12.86 -0.08 -18.98
C ILE A 118 -11.53 -0.43 -18.30
N ILE A 119 -11.24 0.20 -17.16
CA ILE A 119 -10.00 -0.04 -16.41
C ILE A 119 -9.93 -1.50 -15.95
N ARG A 120 -11.04 -2.06 -15.44
CA ARG A 120 -11.11 -3.47 -15.04
C ARG A 120 -10.80 -4.41 -16.19
N ASN A 121 -11.45 -4.22 -17.34
CA ASN A 121 -11.26 -5.07 -18.52
C ASN A 121 -9.82 -4.99 -19.05
N GLN A 122 -9.24 -3.79 -19.05
CA GLN A 122 -7.85 -3.60 -19.46
C GLN A 122 -6.86 -4.25 -18.49
N LEU A 123 -7.11 -4.15 -17.18
CA LEU A 123 -6.32 -4.87 -16.17
C LEU A 123 -6.41 -6.38 -16.38
N ILE A 124 -7.60 -6.93 -16.60
CA ILE A 124 -7.80 -8.36 -16.90
C ILE A 124 -7.02 -8.75 -18.17
N ALA A 125 -7.06 -7.93 -19.22
CA ALA A 125 -6.31 -8.17 -20.46
C ALA A 125 -4.79 -8.18 -20.25
N CYS A 126 -4.28 -7.46 -19.24
CA CYS A 126 -2.88 -7.47 -18.83
C CYS A 126 -2.56 -8.54 -17.75
N GLY A 127 -3.40 -9.56 -17.57
CA GLY A 127 -3.18 -10.60 -16.56
C GLY A 127 -3.38 -10.11 -15.11
N GLY A 128 -4.15 -9.03 -14.92
CA GLY A 128 -4.46 -8.43 -13.63
C GLY A 128 -3.40 -7.45 -13.10
N ILE A 129 -2.32 -7.17 -13.85
CA ILE A 129 -1.22 -6.30 -13.43
C ILE A 129 -0.87 -5.33 -14.55
N ALA A 130 -0.65 -4.06 -14.24
CA ALA A 130 -0.19 -3.07 -15.21
C ALA A 130 0.82 -2.08 -14.60
N MET A 131 1.66 -1.52 -15.47
CA MET A 131 2.54 -0.40 -15.14
C MET A 131 1.96 0.88 -15.72
N VAL A 132 1.60 1.82 -14.83
CA VAL A 132 1.13 3.16 -15.21
C VAL A 132 2.21 4.19 -14.89
N HIS A 133 2.20 5.33 -15.58
CA HIS A 133 3.23 6.35 -15.43
C HIS A 133 2.62 7.68 -15.00
N SER A 134 3.28 8.40 -14.09
CA SER A 134 2.91 9.80 -13.85
C SER A 134 3.27 10.68 -15.04
N ILE A 135 2.79 11.93 -15.02
CA ILE A 135 3.21 12.97 -15.96
C ILE A 135 4.74 13.21 -16.01
N GLN A 136 5.47 12.83 -14.96
CA GLN A 136 6.93 12.91 -14.91
C GLN A 136 7.63 11.63 -15.39
N GLY A 137 6.87 10.65 -15.91
CA GLY A 137 7.38 9.35 -16.35
C GLY A 137 7.71 8.39 -15.21
N LYS A 138 7.35 8.71 -13.96
CA LYS A 138 7.61 7.79 -12.83
C LYS A 138 6.66 6.59 -12.90
N PRO A 139 7.17 5.35 -12.89
CA PRO A 139 6.35 4.15 -13.01
C PRO A 139 5.69 3.78 -11.67
N TYR A 140 4.47 3.26 -11.75
CA TYR A 140 3.72 2.70 -10.63
C TYR A 140 3.07 1.40 -11.05
N LYS A 141 3.23 0.35 -10.23
CA LYS A 141 2.56 -0.93 -10.44
C LYS A 141 1.16 -0.86 -9.85
N ILE A 142 0.17 -1.23 -10.66
CA ILE A 142 -1.20 -1.45 -10.22
C ILE A 142 -1.57 -2.92 -10.39
N LYS A 143 -2.32 -3.46 -9.44
CA LYS A 143 -2.79 -4.86 -9.46
C LYS A 143 -4.29 -4.91 -9.17
N LEU A 144 -5.04 -5.65 -9.99
CA LEU A 144 -6.45 -5.94 -9.74
C LEU A 144 -6.57 -6.88 -8.53
N SER A 145 -7.50 -6.57 -7.63
CA SER A 145 -7.83 -7.41 -6.49
C SER A 145 -8.59 -8.66 -6.93
N GLY A 146 -8.51 -9.73 -6.12
CA GLY A 146 -9.25 -10.97 -6.35
C GLY A 146 -10.78 -10.78 -6.31
N ASP A 147 -11.27 -9.71 -5.68
CA ASP A 147 -12.68 -9.32 -5.70
C ASP A 147 -13.17 -8.81 -7.08
N GLY A 148 -12.25 -8.56 -8.02
CA GLY A 148 -12.53 -8.03 -9.35
C GLY A 148 -13.07 -6.59 -9.39
N THR A 149 -13.17 -5.90 -8.25
CA THR A 149 -13.78 -4.56 -8.12
C THR A 149 -12.85 -3.54 -7.49
N SER A 150 -11.74 -3.97 -6.90
CA SER A 150 -10.72 -3.12 -6.27
C SER A 150 -9.36 -3.26 -6.94
N PHE A 151 -8.47 -2.32 -6.69
CA PHE A 151 -7.08 -2.37 -7.16
C PHE A 151 -6.09 -1.91 -6.08
N TYR A 152 -4.86 -2.38 -6.21
CA TYR A 152 -3.73 -2.10 -5.33
C TYR A 152 -2.68 -1.25 -6.04
N CYS A 153 -2.05 -0.36 -5.29
CA CYS A 153 -0.82 0.34 -5.64
C CYS A 153 -0.03 0.58 -4.34
N ASP A 154 1.28 0.36 -4.37
CA ASP A 154 2.17 0.51 -3.22
C ASP A 154 2.21 1.92 -2.62
N LYS A 155 1.76 2.93 -3.39
CA LYS A 155 1.66 4.33 -2.96
C LYS A 155 0.26 4.76 -2.52
N LEU A 156 -0.70 3.84 -2.51
CA LEU A 156 -2.05 4.05 -1.99
C LEU A 156 -2.24 3.27 -0.67
N PRO A 157 -3.20 3.67 0.18
CA PRO A 157 -3.69 2.83 1.27
C PRO A 157 -3.97 1.40 0.79
N LEU A 158 -3.40 0.42 1.50
CA LEU A 158 -3.58 -1.00 1.19
C LEU A 158 -4.84 -1.57 1.84
N SER A 159 -5.31 -0.96 2.94
CA SER A 159 -6.50 -1.40 3.69
C SER A 159 -7.39 -0.22 4.10
N PRO A 160 -8.66 -0.18 3.63
CA PRO A 160 -9.19 -0.99 2.53
C PRO A 160 -8.57 -0.58 1.18
N PRO A 161 -8.48 -1.50 0.19
CA PRO A 161 -8.03 -1.15 -1.15
C PRO A 161 -8.99 -0.18 -1.84
N TYR A 162 -8.50 0.54 -2.85
CA TYR A 162 -9.36 1.43 -3.63
C TYR A 162 -10.25 0.62 -4.58
N GLN A 163 -11.55 0.89 -4.53
CA GLN A 163 -12.50 0.34 -5.50
C GLN A 163 -12.37 1.08 -6.83
N LEU A 164 -12.52 0.36 -7.94
CA LEU A 164 -12.52 0.91 -9.29
C LEU A 164 -13.63 1.94 -9.53
N ARG A 165 -14.71 1.92 -8.73
CA ARG A 165 -15.76 2.93 -8.75
C ARG A 165 -15.23 4.36 -8.54
N VAL A 166 -14.08 4.53 -7.88
CA VAL A 166 -13.45 5.86 -7.74
C VAL A 166 -13.25 6.53 -9.11
N PHE A 167 -12.97 5.77 -10.17
CA PHE A 167 -12.78 6.31 -11.51
C PHE A 167 -14.08 6.80 -12.15
N ASP A 168 -15.21 6.13 -11.86
CA ASP A 168 -16.53 6.62 -12.30
C ASP A 168 -16.81 7.99 -11.69
N ILE A 169 -16.55 8.14 -10.38
CA ILE A 169 -16.74 9.40 -9.66
C ILE A 169 -15.89 10.54 -10.25
N ILE A 170 -14.64 10.24 -10.61
CA ILE A 170 -13.75 11.23 -11.24
C ILE A 170 -14.27 11.60 -12.63
N VAL A 171 -14.70 10.61 -13.43
CA VAL A 171 -15.24 10.88 -14.77
C VAL A 171 -16.54 11.67 -14.70
N ASP A 172 -17.43 11.39 -13.75
CA ASP A 172 -18.65 12.16 -13.53
C ASP A 172 -18.33 13.64 -13.25
N LEU A 173 -17.33 13.91 -12.40
CA LEU A 173 -16.84 15.27 -12.17
C LEU A 173 -16.32 15.92 -13.45
N LEU A 174 -15.51 15.21 -14.23
CA LEU A 174 -14.97 15.72 -15.48
C LEU A 174 -16.09 16.07 -16.46
N ILE A 175 -17.10 15.21 -16.60
CA ILE A 175 -18.27 15.46 -17.46
C ILE A 175 -19.03 16.71 -16.98
N GLN A 176 -19.30 16.81 -15.68
CA GLN A 176 -20.00 17.95 -15.08
C GLN A 176 -19.27 19.29 -15.33
N GLN A 177 -17.93 19.26 -15.44
CA GLN A 177 -17.10 20.44 -15.73
C GLN A 177 -16.74 20.61 -17.21
N GLY A 178 -17.52 20.03 -18.13
CA GLY A 178 -17.31 20.21 -19.56
C GLY A 178 -16.11 19.44 -20.13
N GLY A 179 -15.62 18.45 -19.40
CA GLY A 179 -14.58 17.51 -19.78
C GLY A 179 -13.23 17.76 -19.11
N ARG A 180 -13.11 18.68 -18.15
CA ARG A 180 -11.84 19.02 -17.50
C ARG A 180 -12.04 19.49 -16.07
N ALA A 181 -11.21 19.01 -15.14
CA ALA A 181 -11.22 19.44 -13.75
C ALA A 181 -9.80 19.65 -13.22
N LYS A 182 -9.65 20.51 -12.21
CA LYS A 182 -8.40 20.67 -11.46
C LYS A 182 -8.11 19.40 -10.67
N LYS A 183 -6.84 19.01 -10.58
CA LYS A 183 -6.41 17.88 -9.75
C LYS A 183 -6.73 18.09 -8.27
N GLY A 184 -6.45 19.29 -7.77
CA GLY A 184 -6.54 19.63 -6.36
C GLY A 184 -5.35 19.13 -5.53
N ASN A 185 -5.38 19.45 -4.23
CA ASN A 185 -4.23 19.30 -3.33
C ASN A 185 -4.69 19.02 -1.89
N GLY A 186 -4.96 17.74 -1.60
CA GLY A 186 -5.40 17.29 -0.27
C GLY A 186 -4.27 17.18 0.75
N ARG A 187 -3.01 17.28 0.30
CA ARG A 187 -1.84 17.26 1.20
C ARG A 187 -1.69 18.53 2.00
N ASN A 188 -2.08 19.67 1.42
CA ASN A 188 -1.88 20.99 2.01
C ASN A 188 -3.18 21.66 2.46
N TYR A 189 -4.33 21.21 1.98
CA TYR A 189 -5.63 21.80 2.28
C TYR A 189 -6.61 20.75 2.79
N ARG A 190 -7.46 21.14 3.74
CA ARG A 190 -8.61 20.32 4.18
C ARG A 190 -9.71 20.37 3.13
N LEU A 191 -10.62 19.40 3.18
CA LEU A 191 -11.72 19.33 2.23
C LEU A 191 -12.57 20.60 2.29
N GLY A 192 -12.80 21.23 1.13
CA GLY A 192 -13.54 22.49 1.01
C GLY A 192 -12.70 23.75 1.11
N GLU A 193 -11.39 23.64 1.32
CA GLU A 193 -10.48 24.78 1.44
C GLU A 193 -9.47 24.85 0.28
N GLY A 194 -9.07 26.06 -0.10
CA GLY A 194 -7.96 26.30 -1.03
C GLY A 194 -8.06 25.50 -2.32
N GLU A 195 -7.08 24.61 -2.55
CA GLU A 195 -7.03 23.73 -3.72
C GLU A 195 -7.65 22.33 -3.46
N CYS A 196 -8.40 22.13 -2.38
CA CYS A 196 -9.08 20.86 -2.08
C CYS A 196 -10.61 21.04 -2.00
N THR A 197 -11.16 21.87 -2.89
CA THR A 197 -12.60 22.11 -3.04
C THR A 197 -13.29 20.96 -3.79
N GLU A 198 -14.61 20.83 -3.64
CA GLU A 198 -15.39 19.71 -4.20
C GLU A 198 -15.34 19.64 -5.74
N ASP A 199 -15.06 20.75 -6.42
CA ASP A 199 -14.82 20.85 -7.87
C ASP A 199 -13.41 20.38 -8.30
N THR A 200 -12.58 19.90 -7.37
CA THR A 200 -11.29 19.27 -7.70
C THR A 200 -11.38 17.76 -7.65
N VAL A 201 -10.51 17.05 -8.38
CA VAL A 201 -10.45 15.58 -8.36
C VAL A 201 -10.23 15.07 -6.93
N VAL A 202 -9.27 15.64 -6.18
CA VAL A 202 -9.02 15.26 -4.79
C VAL A 202 -10.23 15.54 -3.90
N GLY A 203 -10.83 16.73 -4.00
CA GLY A 203 -11.98 17.10 -3.18
C GLY A 203 -13.21 16.22 -3.45
N THR A 204 -13.51 15.95 -4.73
CA THR A 204 -14.59 15.01 -5.11
C THR A 204 -14.32 13.59 -4.59
N ILE A 205 -13.08 13.08 -4.64
CA ILE A 205 -12.76 11.78 -4.04
C ILE A 205 -12.99 11.83 -2.52
N GLY A 206 -12.51 12.88 -1.86
CA GLY A 206 -12.73 13.08 -0.42
C GLY A 206 -14.20 13.06 -0.04
N LYS A 207 -15.04 13.80 -0.78
CA LYS A 207 -16.46 13.97 -0.51
C LYS A 207 -17.31 12.77 -0.94
N ASN A 208 -17.19 12.35 -2.20
CA ASN A 208 -18.13 11.43 -2.85
C ASN A 208 -17.67 9.97 -2.80
N TYR A 209 -16.38 9.71 -2.57
CA TYR A 209 -15.85 8.36 -2.40
C TYR A 209 -15.52 8.05 -0.94
N ALA A 210 -14.79 8.93 -0.26
CA ALA A 210 -14.38 8.71 1.14
C ALA A 210 -15.38 9.24 2.19
N HIS A 211 -16.48 9.87 1.75
CA HIS A 211 -17.56 10.40 2.60
C HIS A 211 -17.07 11.32 3.73
N LYS A 212 -16.05 12.15 3.43
CA LYS A 212 -15.50 13.13 4.38
C LYS A 212 -16.35 14.40 4.42
N ASN A 213 -16.28 15.09 5.56
CA ASN A 213 -16.95 16.37 5.77
C ASN A 213 -16.01 17.53 5.40
N VAL A 214 -16.59 18.69 5.08
CA VAL A 214 -15.82 19.93 4.90
C VAL A 214 -15.02 20.21 6.18
N GLY A 215 -13.74 20.54 6.03
CA GLY A 215 -12.78 20.70 7.12
C GLY A 215 -12.03 19.43 7.51
N ASP A 216 -12.40 18.24 7.01
CA ASP A 216 -11.64 17.02 7.27
C ASP A 216 -10.35 16.97 6.45
N SER A 217 -9.32 16.33 7.00
CA SER A 217 -8.15 15.92 6.22
C SER A 217 -8.53 14.78 5.27
N VAL A 218 -8.07 14.87 4.03
CA VAL A 218 -8.28 13.84 3.00
C VAL A 218 -6.96 13.28 2.50
N PHE A 219 -6.97 12.03 2.05
CA PHE A 219 -5.82 11.47 1.34
C PHE A 219 -5.75 12.04 -0.08
N ASP A 220 -4.54 12.20 -0.62
CA ASP A 220 -4.31 12.71 -1.97
C ASP A 220 -3.81 11.60 -2.92
N PRO A 221 -4.73 10.87 -3.59
CA PRO A 221 -4.40 9.80 -4.51
C PRO A 221 -4.24 10.27 -5.97
N VAL A 222 -4.33 11.58 -6.24
CA VAL A 222 -4.61 12.09 -7.60
C VAL A 222 -3.56 11.69 -8.63
N PHE A 223 -2.30 11.54 -8.20
CA PHE A 223 -1.20 11.15 -9.06
C PHE A 223 -1.38 9.73 -9.64
N ILE A 224 -1.91 8.78 -8.86
CA ILE A 224 -2.26 7.45 -9.37
C ILE A 224 -3.54 7.52 -10.17
N MET A 225 -4.57 8.21 -9.66
CA MET A 225 -5.86 8.23 -10.35
C MET A 225 -5.76 8.81 -11.76
N ALA A 226 -5.02 9.92 -11.92
CA ALA A 226 -4.77 10.51 -13.23
C ALA A 226 -3.90 9.61 -14.14
N ALA A 227 -2.90 8.91 -13.59
CA ALA A 227 -2.06 7.98 -14.34
C ALA A 227 -2.86 6.77 -14.87
N VAL A 228 -3.78 6.23 -14.06
CA VAL A 228 -4.63 5.10 -14.48
C VAL A 228 -5.63 5.52 -15.55
N LEU A 229 -6.25 6.70 -15.41
CA LEU A 229 -7.17 7.23 -16.42
C LEU A 229 -6.47 7.47 -17.77
N GLU A 230 -5.22 7.94 -17.74
CA GLU A 230 -4.39 8.12 -18.95
C GLU A 230 -3.98 6.80 -19.58
N TRP A 231 -3.50 5.86 -18.77
CA TRP A 231 -3.19 4.51 -19.25
C TRP A 231 -4.40 3.80 -19.88
N ALA A 232 -5.60 4.08 -19.36
CA ALA A 232 -6.86 3.55 -19.89
C ALA A 232 -7.40 4.31 -21.12
N GLY A 233 -6.72 5.36 -21.57
CA GLY A 233 -7.17 6.20 -22.69
C GLY A 233 -8.41 7.05 -22.38
N ILE A 234 -8.79 7.19 -21.11
CA ILE A 234 -10.00 7.89 -20.67
C ILE A 234 -9.76 9.39 -20.54
N ALA A 235 -8.61 9.78 -19.98
CA ALA A 235 -8.27 11.19 -19.75
C ALA A 235 -6.78 11.48 -19.89
N HIS A 236 -6.42 12.69 -20.29
CA HIS A 236 -5.06 13.21 -20.29
C HIS A 236 -4.63 13.64 -18.88
N ASN A 237 -3.43 13.21 -18.48
CA ASN A 237 -2.82 13.55 -17.20
C ASN A 237 -2.00 14.85 -17.31
N GLU A 238 -2.68 16.00 -17.27
CA GLU A 238 -2.04 17.31 -17.47
C GLU A 238 -1.41 17.88 -16.20
N ARG A 239 -0.57 18.91 -16.34
CA ARG A 239 -0.03 19.64 -15.18
C ARG A 239 -1.17 20.43 -14.52
N GLY A 240 -1.53 20.05 -13.29
CA GLY A 240 -2.60 20.69 -12.50
C GLY A 240 -4.04 20.30 -12.87
N TYR A 241 -4.23 19.59 -13.98
CA TYR A 241 -5.55 19.25 -14.52
C TYR A 241 -5.66 17.78 -14.94
N VAL A 242 -6.88 17.31 -15.07
CA VAL A 242 -7.24 16.07 -15.77
C VAL A 242 -8.31 16.41 -16.79
N SER A 243 -8.18 15.93 -18.02
CA SER A 243 -9.07 16.28 -19.14
C SER A 243 -9.48 15.03 -19.91
N LEU A 244 -10.77 14.81 -20.18
CA LEU A 244 -11.23 13.65 -20.96
C LEU A 244 -10.61 13.66 -22.37
N THR A 245 -10.24 12.48 -22.86
CA THR A 245 -9.74 12.33 -24.24
C THR A 245 -10.87 12.52 -25.25
N ALA A 246 -10.53 12.91 -26.48
CA ALA A 246 -11.52 13.04 -27.56
C ALA A 246 -12.23 11.69 -27.83
N ASP A 247 -11.48 10.59 -27.85
CA ASP A 247 -12.01 9.25 -28.10
C ASP A 247 -13.02 8.81 -27.02
N TYR A 248 -12.70 9.07 -25.75
CA TYR A 248 -13.61 8.74 -24.66
C TYR A 248 -14.87 9.60 -24.72
N ARG A 249 -14.76 10.90 -25.02
CA ARG A 249 -15.91 11.79 -25.22
C ARG A 249 -16.80 11.34 -26.36
N MET A 250 -16.23 10.86 -27.47
CA MET A 250 -17.00 10.27 -28.57
C MET A 250 -17.72 8.99 -28.12
N LYS A 251 -17.10 8.17 -27.26
CA LYS A 251 -17.73 6.96 -26.70
C LYS A 251 -18.93 7.28 -25.80
N LEU A 252 -18.88 8.38 -25.05
CA LEU A 252 -20.00 8.84 -24.19
C LEU A 252 -21.21 9.34 -24.98
N GLY A 253 -21.02 9.78 -26.23
CA GLY A 253 -22.09 10.29 -27.09
C GLY A 253 -22.78 9.23 -27.97
N LYS A 254 -22.35 7.97 -27.89
CA LYS A 254 -22.97 6.82 -28.55
C LYS A 254 -23.95 6.14 -27.60
#